data_AF-A0A917MMI4-F1
#
_entry.id   AF-A0A917MMI4-F1
#
_cell.length_a   1.000
_cell.length_b   1.000
_cell.length_c   1.000
_cell.angle_alpha   90.00
_cell.angle_beta   90.00
_cell.angle_gamma   90.00
#
_symmetry.space_group_name_H-M   'P 1'
#
loop_
_entity.id
_entity.type
_entity.pdbx_description
1 polymer ?
#
loop_
_entity_poly.entity_id
_entity_poly.type
_entity_poly.pdbx_seq_one_letter_code
_entity_poly.pdbx_strand_id
1 'polypeptide(L)'
;MTAVPRGPFRIGDRVQLTGPKGKLHTITLREGGELHTHHGVLRHEQLVGQPDGSVVENSSGHEYLALRPLLRDFVMSMPRGAAIVYPKDAAAIVAQADVFPGAVVVEAGVGSGALSLSLLRAVGSEGRLISFERRSEFADVARANVETFFGRTPTTWEVVEGDLAEELPRVAHPGSVDRVVLDMLAPWEVMDAVADALTPGGVVICYVATATQLSRVAEYIRGTGAFTDPEANETMVRGWHVEGLAVRPDHRMVAHTGFLISARRLAPGVVPPEVKRRASKRSFSDEDLEIWTPGAVGDREITDKNLRKRVREAQKAAEGARRAAGAAPESSGEASASSGAGDDGA
;
A
#
# COMPACT_ATOMS: atom_id res chain seq x y z
N MET A 1 9.64 4.13 23.06
CA MET A 1 9.47 2.66 22.99
C MET A 1 8.84 2.14 24.27
N THR A 2 7.74 1.41 24.19
CA THR A 2 7.36 0.31 25.10
C THR A 2 6.31 -0.50 24.33
N ALA A 3 6.80 -1.41 23.47
CA ALA A 3 7.03 -2.83 23.74
C ALA A 3 5.70 -3.57 23.93
N VAL A 4 5.33 -4.35 22.90
CA VAL A 4 4.34 -5.44 22.96
C VAL A 4 4.42 -6.10 24.34
N PRO A 5 3.30 -6.40 25.02
CA PRO A 5 3.30 -6.93 26.39
C PRO A 5 4.29 -8.09 26.58
N ARG A 6 5.07 -8.05 27.67
CA ARG A 6 6.08 -9.08 28.03
C ARG A 6 5.97 -9.45 29.50
N GLY A 7 6.55 -10.61 29.83
CA GLY A 7 6.61 -11.13 31.19
C GLY A 7 5.31 -11.82 31.59
N PRO A 8 5.01 -11.91 32.89
CA PRO A 8 3.79 -12.55 33.36
C PRO A 8 2.52 -11.90 32.80
N PHE A 9 1.45 -12.68 32.64
CA PHE A 9 0.16 -12.18 32.17
C PHE A 9 -0.43 -11.12 33.12
N ARG A 10 -1.08 -10.12 32.54
CA ARG A 10 -1.72 -9.02 33.28
C ARG A 10 -3.15 -8.81 32.80
N ILE A 11 -3.95 -8.15 33.62
CA ILE A 11 -5.26 -7.66 33.18
C ILE A 11 -5.07 -6.77 31.93
N GLY A 12 -5.93 -6.98 30.93
CA GLY A 12 -5.84 -6.35 29.61
C GLY A 12 -5.04 -7.15 28.58
N ASP A 13 -4.20 -8.11 28.99
CA ASP A 13 -3.48 -8.95 28.02
C ASP A 13 -4.45 -9.80 27.21
N ARG A 14 -4.20 -9.92 25.90
CA ARG A 14 -4.79 -10.98 25.10
C ARG A 14 -4.05 -12.28 25.34
N VAL A 15 -4.83 -13.34 25.51
CA VAL A 15 -4.32 -14.70 25.69
C VAL A 15 -5.03 -15.63 24.72
N GLN A 16 -4.25 -16.41 23.98
CA GLN A 16 -4.70 -17.53 23.19
C GLN A 16 -4.55 -18.81 24.02
N LEU A 17 -5.66 -19.50 24.21
CA LEU A 17 -5.79 -20.71 24.99
C LEU A 17 -6.00 -21.90 24.07
N THR A 18 -5.17 -22.93 24.24
CA THR A 18 -5.26 -24.20 23.51
C THR A 18 -5.64 -25.29 24.51
N GLY A 19 -6.86 -25.81 24.38
CA GLY A 19 -7.35 -26.91 25.22
C GLY A 19 -7.06 -28.31 24.63
N PRO A 20 -7.62 -29.38 25.24
CA PRO A 20 -7.28 -30.77 24.89
C PRO A 20 -7.59 -31.20 23.45
N LYS A 21 -8.54 -30.53 22.80
CA LYS A 21 -8.90 -30.79 21.38
C LYS A 21 -8.14 -29.90 20.39
N GLY A 22 -7.14 -29.15 20.84
CA GLY A 22 -6.39 -28.22 20.00
C GLY A 22 -7.19 -26.99 19.53
N LYS A 23 -8.42 -26.80 20.03
CA LYS A 23 -9.24 -25.64 19.67
C LYS A 23 -8.68 -24.38 20.33
N LEU A 24 -8.42 -23.37 19.50
CA LEU A 24 -7.93 -22.07 19.95
C LEU A 24 -9.09 -21.21 20.44
N HIS A 25 -8.93 -20.62 21.63
CA HIS A 25 -9.80 -19.60 22.20
C HIS A 25 -8.98 -18.35 22.45
N THR A 26 -9.40 -17.19 21.94
CA THR A 26 -8.70 -15.92 22.21
C THR A 26 -9.54 -15.06 23.13
N ILE A 27 -9.00 -14.70 24.28
CA ILE A 27 -9.66 -13.90 25.31
C ILE A 27 -8.84 -12.67 25.66
N THR A 28 -9.48 -11.67 26.27
CA THR A 28 -8.80 -10.55 26.93
C THR A 28 -8.98 -10.71 28.43
N LEU A 29 -7.87 -10.72 29.19
CA LEU A 29 -7.91 -10.86 30.63
C LEU A 29 -8.60 -9.64 31.26
N ARG A 30 -9.50 -9.91 32.20
CA ARG A 30 -10.38 -8.94 32.87
C ARG A 30 -10.55 -9.37 34.32
N GLU A 31 -10.68 -8.40 35.20
CA GLU A 31 -10.97 -8.67 36.62
C GLU A 31 -12.32 -9.40 36.73
N GLY A 32 -12.34 -10.50 37.50
CA GLY A 32 -13.51 -11.38 37.60
C GLY A 32 -13.94 -12.05 36.28
N GLY A 33 -13.14 -11.97 35.22
CA GLY A 33 -13.52 -12.52 33.91
C GLY A 33 -13.41 -14.05 33.87
N GLU A 34 -14.27 -14.65 33.05
CA GLU A 34 -14.35 -16.10 32.88
C GLU A 34 -14.47 -16.47 31.39
N LEU A 35 -13.79 -17.55 30.98
CA LEU A 35 -14.00 -18.22 29.70
C LEU A 35 -14.90 -19.44 29.92
N HIS A 36 -16.09 -19.40 29.34
CA HIS A 36 -16.99 -20.55 29.31
C HIS A 36 -16.72 -21.42 28.09
N THR A 37 -16.54 -22.71 28.33
CA THR A 37 -16.44 -23.73 27.28
C THR A 37 -17.42 -24.87 27.57
N HIS A 38 -17.64 -25.74 26.59
CA HIS A 38 -18.41 -26.98 26.80
C HIS A 38 -17.76 -27.94 27.81
N HIS A 39 -16.53 -27.65 28.25
CA HIS A 39 -15.70 -28.50 29.10
C HIS A 39 -15.45 -27.91 30.49
N GLY A 40 -16.15 -26.83 30.85
CA GLY A 40 -15.99 -26.13 32.13
C GLY A 40 -15.65 -24.65 31.95
N VAL A 41 -15.39 -23.99 33.08
CA VAL A 41 -15.11 -22.56 33.17
C VAL A 41 -13.65 -22.35 33.56
N LEU A 42 -12.94 -21.51 32.80
CA LEU A 42 -11.59 -21.07 33.14
C LEU A 42 -11.65 -19.62 33.62
N ARG A 43 -11.24 -19.37 34.87
CA ARG A 43 -11.23 -18.03 35.44
C ARG A 43 -9.95 -17.29 35.08
N HIS A 44 -10.08 -16.02 34.68
CA HIS A 44 -8.94 -15.20 34.28
C HIS A 44 -7.92 -15.00 35.41
N GLU A 45 -8.37 -14.98 36.66
CA GLU A 45 -7.50 -14.88 37.84
C GLU A 45 -6.41 -15.95 37.91
N GLN A 46 -6.67 -17.14 37.33
CA GLN A 46 -5.69 -18.23 37.29
C GLN A 46 -4.54 -17.97 36.31
N LEU A 47 -4.78 -17.11 35.31
CA LEU A 47 -3.79 -16.74 34.30
C LEU A 47 -2.95 -15.55 34.74
N VAL A 48 -3.56 -14.57 35.43
CA VAL A 48 -2.88 -13.34 35.84
C VAL A 48 -1.69 -13.67 36.75
N GLY A 49 -0.53 -13.09 36.45
CA GLY A 49 0.72 -13.34 37.17
C GLY A 49 1.47 -14.60 36.73
N GLN A 50 0.87 -15.47 35.90
CA GLN A 50 1.57 -16.61 35.33
C GLN A 50 2.49 -16.21 34.17
N PRO A 51 3.62 -16.89 33.98
CA PRO A 51 4.44 -16.75 32.78
C PRO A 51 3.68 -17.04 31.47
N ASP A 52 4.18 -16.47 30.37
CA ASP A 52 3.73 -16.82 29.02
C ASP A 52 4.11 -18.28 28.72
N GLY A 53 3.19 -19.06 28.15
CA GLY A 53 3.38 -20.50 27.93
C GLY A 53 3.02 -21.38 29.13
N SER A 54 2.40 -20.84 30.17
CA SER A 54 1.90 -21.64 31.29
C SER A 54 0.67 -22.49 30.92
N VAL A 55 0.52 -23.61 31.62
CA VAL A 55 -0.69 -24.45 31.58
C VAL A 55 -1.52 -24.22 32.84
N VAL A 56 -2.83 -24.06 32.66
CA VAL A 56 -3.80 -23.90 33.77
C VAL A 56 -4.96 -24.87 33.61
N GLU A 57 -5.54 -25.30 34.71
CA GLU A 57 -6.69 -26.22 34.72
C GLU A 57 -8.01 -25.45 34.90
N ASN A 58 -9.02 -25.80 34.11
CA ASN A 58 -10.36 -25.23 34.29
C ASN A 58 -11.11 -25.89 35.47
N SER A 59 -12.34 -25.44 35.74
CA SER A 59 -13.21 -25.96 36.81
C SER A 59 -13.52 -27.47 36.75
N SER A 60 -13.22 -28.13 35.64
CA SER A 60 -13.46 -29.56 35.40
C SER A 60 -12.15 -30.35 35.25
N GLY A 61 -11.00 -29.76 35.57
CA GLY A 61 -9.68 -30.41 35.50
C GLY A 61 -9.09 -30.53 34.10
N HIS A 62 -9.65 -29.83 33.09
CA HIS A 62 -9.07 -29.83 31.75
C HIS A 62 -7.98 -28.77 31.65
N GLU A 63 -6.82 -29.17 31.14
CA GLU A 63 -5.66 -28.30 30.92
C GLU A 63 -5.82 -27.39 29.70
N TYR A 64 -5.33 -26.15 29.84
CA TYR A 64 -5.24 -25.16 28.78
C TYR A 64 -3.84 -24.54 28.76
N LEU A 65 -3.17 -24.64 27.61
CA LEU A 65 -1.94 -23.90 27.35
C LEU A 65 -2.29 -22.43 27.04
N ALA A 66 -1.72 -21.50 27.79
CA ALA A 66 -1.90 -20.08 27.63
C ALA A 66 -0.69 -19.42 26.96
N LEU A 67 -0.90 -18.80 25.81
CA LEU A 67 0.12 -18.08 25.06
C LEU A 67 -0.36 -16.68 24.69
N ARG A 68 0.52 -15.67 24.69
CA ARG A 68 0.20 -14.43 23.99
C ARG A 68 0.12 -14.69 22.49
N PRO A 69 -0.94 -14.19 21.80
CA PRO A 69 -1.06 -14.39 20.37
C PRO A 69 0.08 -13.66 19.64
N LEU A 70 0.73 -14.34 18.69
CA LEU A 70 1.62 -13.68 17.74
C LEU A 70 0.78 -12.77 16.83
N LEU A 71 1.45 -11.91 16.05
CA LEU A 71 0.74 -11.03 15.11
C LEU A 71 -0.15 -11.84 14.15
N ARG A 72 0.37 -12.95 13.61
CA ARG A 72 -0.41 -13.81 12.71
C ARG A 72 -1.65 -14.36 13.40
N ASP A 73 -1.56 -14.73 14.68
CA ASP A 73 -2.66 -15.34 15.42
C ASP A 73 -3.72 -14.28 15.73
N PHE A 74 -3.27 -13.07 16.07
CA PHE A 74 -4.12 -11.89 16.25
C PHE A 74 -4.87 -11.55 14.96
N VAL A 75 -4.16 -11.39 13.85
CA VAL A 75 -4.76 -11.03 12.55
C VAL A 75 -5.80 -12.05 12.12
N MET A 76 -5.56 -13.33 12.37
CA MET A 76 -6.51 -14.39 12.02
C MET A 76 -7.75 -14.43 12.93
N SER A 77 -7.71 -13.82 14.12
CA SER A 77 -8.80 -13.87 15.11
C SER A 77 -9.45 -12.52 15.43
N MET A 78 -8.92 -11.41 14.91
CA MET A 78 -9.44 -10.08 15.17
C MET A 78 -10.82 -9.86 14.51
N PRO A 79 -11.65 -8.97 15.08
CA PRO A 79 -12.87 -8.48 14.42
C PRO A 79 -12.57 -7.93 13.02
N ARG A 80 -13.44 -8.22 12.04
CA ARG A 80 -13.25 -7.83 10.65
C ARG A 80 -14.47 -7.06 10.14
N GLY A 81 -14.23 -5.88 9.57
CA GLY A 81 -15.22 -5.13 8.79
C GLY A 81 -15.10 -5.41 7.29
N ALA A 82 -13.90 -5.82 6.85
CA ALA A 82 -13.55 -6.10 5.46
C ALA A 82 -12.67 -7.36 5.38
N ALA A 83 -12.46 -7.86 4.15
CA ALA A 83 -11.44 -8.86 3.90
C ALA A 83 -10.07 -8.36 4.35
N ILE A 84 -9.21 -9.27 4.80
CA ILE A 84 -7.87 -8.94 5.30
C ILE A 84 -6.81 -9.43 4.33
N VAL A 85 -5.71 -8.70 4.23
CA VAL A 85 -4.46 -9.25 3.69
C VAL A 85 -3.97 -10.35 4.62
N TYR A 86 -3.81 -11.56 4.06
CA TYR A 86 -3.39 -12.73 4.84
C TYR A 86 -1.93 -12.60 5.28
N PRO A 87 -1.51 -13.25 6.40
CA PRO A 87 -0.14 -13.13 6.90
C PRO A 87 0.96 -13.46 5.87
N LYS A 88 0.71 -14.41 4.96
CA LYS A 88 1.65 -14.76 3.88
C LYS A 88 1.88 -13.58 2.92
N ASP A 89 0.80 -12.86 2.60
CA ASP A 89 0.82 -11.75 1.65
C ASP A 89 1.37 -10.51 2.32
N ALA A 90 1.01 -10.25 3.58
CA ALA A 90 1.58 -9.15 4.36
C ALA A 90 3.11 -9.30 4.54
N ALA A 91 3.60 -10.52 4.77
CA ALA A 91 5.04 -10.80 4.82
C ALA A 91 5.71 -10.55 3.46
N ALA A 92 5.10 -11.00 2.37
CA ALA A 92 5.60 -10.76 1.02
C ALA A 92 5.59 -9.26 0.67
N ILE A 93 4.56 -8.51 1.05
CA ILE A 93 4.47 -7.07 0.85
C ILE A 93 5.60 -6.35 1.58
N VAL A 94 5.78 -6.62 2.88
CA VAL A 94 6.84 -5.98 3.68
C VAL A 94 8.23 -6.24 3.06
N ALA A 95 8.47 -7.46 2.56
CA ALA A 95 9.73 -7.84 1.94
C ALA A 95 9.91 -7.25 0.52
N GLN A 96 8.93 -7.41 -0.36
CA GLN A 96 9.01 -6.96 -1.76
C GLN A 96 9.00 -5.45 -1.88
N ALA A 97 8.23 -4.77 -1.02
CA ALA A 97 8.28 -3.32 -0.94
C ALA A 97 9.51 -2.83 -0.17
N ASP A 98 10.31 -3.69 0.45
CA ASP A 98 11.47 -3.28 1.25
C ASP A 98 11.07 -2.20 2.27
N VAL A 99 10.09 -2.51 3.13
CA VAL A 99 9.65 -1.58 4.19
C VAL A 99 10.68 -1.64 5.31
N PHE A 100 11.43 -0.55 5.47
CA PHE A 100 12.56 -0.46 6.39
C PHE A 100 12.25 0.44 7.61
N PRO A 101 12.98 0.29 8.74
CA PRO A 101 12.83 1.19 9.88
C PRO A 101 13.13 2.64 9.52
N GLY A 102 12.24 3.57 9.86
CA GLY A 102 12.37 4.98 9.48
C GLY A 102 11.64 5.37 8.19
N ALA A 103 11.14 4.41 7.42
CA ALA A 103 10.44 4.69 6.17
C ALA A 103 9.13 5.47 6.38
N VAL A 104 8.82 6.36 5.45
CA VAL A 104 7.49 6.95 5.26
C VAL A 104 6.70 6.07 4.29
N VAL A 105 5.69 5.39 4.81
CA VAL A 105 4.85 4.46 4.05
C VAL A 105 3.44 5.02 3.93
N VAL A 106 2.89 4.94 2.73
CA VAL A 106 1.47 5.20 2.47
C VAL A 106 0.75 3.89 2.22
N GLU A 107 -0.42 3.72 2.82
CA GLU A 107 -1.31 2.58 2.59
C GLU A 107 -2.70 3.10 2.19
N ALA A 108 -3.35 2.47 1.20
CA ALA A 108 -4.75 2.74 0.86
C ALA A 108 -5.57 1.47 0.88
N GLY A 109 -6.75 1.54 1.52
CA GLY A 109 -7.56 0.37 1.82
C GLY A 109 -7.16 -0.23 3.16
N VAL A 110 -7.39 0.52 4.24
CA VAL A 110 -7.01 0.11 5.61
C VAL A 110 -7.85 -1.10 6.05
N GLY A 111 -9.13 -1.11 5.67
CA GLY A 111 -10.04 -2.21 5.96
C GLY A 111 -10.11 -2.50 7.46
N SER A 112 -9.64 -3.68 7.87
CA SER A 112 -9.63 -4.07 9.30
C SER A 112 -8.29 -3.79 10.02
N GLY A 113 -7.33 -3.15 9.36
CA GLY A 113 -6.01 -2.82 9.92
C GLY A 113 -5.00 -3.97 9.96
N ALA A 114 -5.28 -5.10 9.29
CA ALA A 114 -4.41 -6.29 9.31
C ALA A 114 -3.01 -6.03 8.76
N LEU A 115 -2.96 -5.40 7.59
CA LEU A 115 -1.71 -5.04 6.93
C LEU A 115 -1.03 -3.88 7.64
N SER A 116 -1.79 -2.87 8.08
CA SER A 116 -1.30 -1.75 8.88
C SER A 116 -0.49 -2.20 10.10
N LEU A 117 -0.94 -3.25 10.83
CA LEU A 117 -0.18 -3.83 11.95
C LEU A 117 1.22 -4.34 11.54
N SER A 118 1.35 -4.92 10.35
CA SER A 118 2.62 -5.44 9.82
C SER A 118 3.52 -4.29 9.38
N LEU A 119 2.96 -3.29 8.69
CA LEU A 119 3.67 -2.09 8.25
C LEU A 119 4.17 -1.28 9.46
N LEU A 120 3.35 -1.06 10.48
CA LEU A 120 3.72 -0.35 11.71
C LEU A 120 4.87 -1.01 12.46
N ARG A 121 4.94 -2.34 12.44
CA ARG A 121 6.09 -3.06 13.00
C ARG A 121 7.36 -2.87 12.17
N ALA A 122 7.23 -2.84 10.85
CA ALA A 122 8.36 -2.72 9.93
C ALA A 122 8.97 -1.31 9.94
N VAL A 123 8.15 -0.25 9.90
CA VAL A 123 8.61 1.15 9.91
C VAL A 123 9.24 1.57 11.24
N GLY A 124 8.94 0.85 12.33
CA GLY A 124 9.50 1.13 13.66
C GLY A 124 9.05 2.47 14.25
N SER A 125 9.78 2.95 15.27
CA SER A 125 9.42 4.17 16.01
C SER A 125 9.81 5.47 15.31
N GLU A 126 10.71 5.40 14.33
CA GLU A 126 11.23 6.56 13.59
C GLU A 126 10.57 6.73 12.23
N GLY A 127 9.82 5.72 11.76
CA GLY A 127 9.07 5.81 10.52
C GLY A 127 7.65 6.35 10.71
N ARG A 128 6.90 6.37 9.61
CA ARG A 128 5.51 6.85 9.60
C ARG A 128 4.68 6.01 8.65
N LEU A 129 3.48 5.63 9.07
CA LEU A 129 2.45 5.03 8.22
C LEU A 129 1.29 6.00 8.08
N ILE A 130 1.00 6.41 6.85
CA ILE A 130 -0.15 7.24 6.49
C ILE A 130 -1.15 6.36 5.76
N SER A 131 -2.26 6.06 6.42
CA SER A 131 -3.27 5.11 5.98
C SER A 131 -4.52 5.84 5.50
N PHE A 132 -5.01 5.57 4.29
CA PHE A 132 -6.19 6.20 3.71
C PHE A 132 -7.37 5.22 3.64
N GLU A 133 -8.51 5.61 4.22
CA GLU A 133 -9.74 4.83 4.21
C GLU A 133 -10.94 5.74 3.92
N ARG A 134 -11.77 5.37 2.95
CA ARG A 134 -12.94 6.17 2.54
C ARG A 134 -14.14 5.96 3.46
N ARG A 135 -14.22 4.80 4.10
CA ARG A 135 -15.36 4.41 4.94
C ARG A 135 -14.97 4.57 6.41
N SER A 136 -15.53 5.58 7.08
CA SER A 136 -15.23 5.90 8.48
C SER A 136 -15.41 4.69 9.42
N GLU A 137 -16.46 3.88 9.20
CA GLU A 137 -16.69 2.64 9.94
C GLU A 137 -15.53 1.62 9.85
N PHE A 138 -14.84 1.55 8.70
CA PHE A 138 -13.65 0.71 8.54
C PHE A 138 -12.42 1.34 9.19
N ALA A 139 -12.29 2.66 9.11
CA ALA A 139 -11.25 3.39 9.83
C ALA A 139 -11.36 3.16 11.35
N ASP A 140 -12.57 3.17 11.90
CA ASP A 140 -12.83 2.90 13.32
C ASP A 140 -12.49 1.46 13.72
N VAL A 141 -12.88 0.47 12.90
CA VAL A 141 -12.50 -0.93 13.12
C VAL A 141 -10.98 -1.10 13.09
N ALA A 142 -10.31 -0.49 12.11
CA ALA A 142 -8.86 -0.53 12.02
C ALA A 142 -8.19 0.11 13.24
N ARG A 143 -8.66 1.29 13.67
CA ARG A 143 -8.15 1.97 14.87
C ARG A 143 -8.29 1.10 16.10
N ALA A 144 -9.47 0.54 16.33
CA ALA A 144 -9.72 -0.35 17.46
C ALA A 144 -8.84 -1.61 17.41
N ASN A 145 -8.65 -2.22 16.25
CA ASN A 145 -7.80 -3.40 16.10
C ASN A 145 -6.31 -3.08 16.34
N VAL A 146 -5.80 -2.00 15.76
CA VAL A 146 -4.42 -1.56 15.94
C VAL A 146 -4.16 -1.21 17.41
N GLU A 147 -5.06 -0.45 18.03
CA GLU A 147 -4.97 -0.12 19.45
C GLU A 147 -5.04 -1.37 20.32
N THR A 148 -5.94 -2.31 20.03
CA THR A 148 -6.03 -3.57 20.79
C THR A 148 -4.74 -4.37 20.73
N PHE A 149 -4.02 -4.34 19.60
CA PHE A 149 -2.78 -5.09 19.46
C PHE A 149 -1.59 -4.41 20.16
N PHE A 150 -1.47 -3.10 20.01
CA PHE A 150 -0.35 -2.33 20.58
C PHE A 150 -0.61 -1.86 22.02
N GLY A 151 -1.84 -1.97 22.50
CA GLY A 151 -2.31 -1.42 23.78
C GLY A 151 -2.48 0.11 23.77
N ARG A 152 -2.37 0.75 22.60
CA ARG A 152 -2.49 2.19 22.35
C ARG A 152 -2.48 2.47 20.85
N THR A 153 -2.92 3.66 20.44
CA THR A 153 -2.69 4.15 19.09
C THR A 153 -1.19 4.48 18.89
N PRO A 154 -0.50 3.87 17.90
CA PRO A 154 0.88 4.21 17.60
C PRO A 154 1.01 5.66 17.12
N THR A 155 1.96 6.42 17.66
CA THR A 155 2.22 7.82 17.25
C THR A 155 2.80 7.92 15.83
N THR A 156 3.30 6.81 15.30
CA THR A 156 3.82 6.67 13.94
C THR A 156 2.72 6.38 12.93
N TRP A 157 1.46 6.30 13.36
CA TRP A 157 0.31 5.98 12.52
C TRP A 157 -0.64 7.15 12.41
N GLU A 158 -1.06 7.45 11.18
CA GLU A 158 -2.10 8.42 10.88
C GLU A 158 -3.12 7.77 9.95
N VAL A 159 -4.41 7.93 10.28
CA VAL A 159 -5.51 7.48 9.43
C VAL A 159 -6.24 8.69 8.88
N VAL A 160 -6.14 8.89 7.57
CA VAL A 160 -6.82 9.95 6.83
C VAL A 160 -8.10 9.38 6.25
N GLU A 161 -9.24 9.93 6.68
CA GLU A 161 -10.55 9.57 6.15
C GLU A 161 -10.82 10.33 4.86
N GLY A 162 -10.81 9.64 3.72
CA GLY A 162 -10.99 10.27 2.42
C GLY A 162 -10.43 9.45 1.27
N ASP A 163 -10.60 9.99 0.06
CA ASP A 163 -10.05 9.39 -1.15
C ASP A 163 -8.54 9.69 -1.26
N LEU A 164 -7.72 8.66 -1.51
CA LEU A 164 -6.28 8.82 -1.55
C LEU A 164 -5.82 9.80 -2.65
N ALA A 165 -6.47 9.81 -3.83
CA ALA A 165 -6.06 10.72 -4.91
C ALA A 165 -6.26 12.19 -4.52
N GLU A 166 -7.27 12.48 -3.69
CA GLU A 166 -7.60 13.84 -3.26
C GLU A 166 -6.81 14.29 -2.02
N GLU A 167 -6.62 13.39 -1.06
CA GLU A 167 -6.04 13.71 0.24
C GLU A 167 -4.50 13.58 0.27
N LEU A 168 -3.91 12.64 -0.48
CA LEU A 168 -2.46 12.42 -0.46
C LEU A 168 -1.64 13.68 -0.77
N PRO A 169 -2.00 14.51 -1.79
CA PRO A 169 -1.29 15.76 -2.07
C PRO A 169 -1.38 16.81 -0.95
N ARG A 170 -2.32 16.66 -0.01
CA ARG A 170 -2.52 17.60 1.11
C ARG A 170 -1.70 17.20 2.32
N VAL A 171 -1.44 15.91 2.52
CA VAL A 171 -0.77 15.37 3.71
C VAL A 171 0.69 14.98 3.47
N ALA A 172 1.10 14.78 2.21
CA ALA A 172 2.47 14.45 1.84
C ALA A 172 3.01 15.41 0.77
N HIS A 173 4.26 15.85 0.94
CA HIS A 173 4.94 16.64 -0.08
C HIS A 173 5.39 15.75 -1.24
N PRO A 174 5.49 16.29 -2.47
CA PRO A 174 6.04 15.52 -3.59
C PRO A 174 7.42 14.95 -3.28
N GLY A 175 7.65 13.68 -3.61
CA GLY A 175 8.92 12.98 -3.35
C GLY A 175 9.24 12.68 -1.88
N SER A 176 8.27 12.81 -0.96
CA SER A 176 8.49 12.59 0.48
C SER A 176 8.11 11.21 1.00
N VAL A 177 7.50 10.36 0.16
CA VAL A 177 7.06 9.01 0.53
C VAL A 177 8.05 7.97 0.01
N ASP A 178 8.46 7.03 0.86
CA ASP A 178 9.41 5.97 0.48
C ASP A 178 8.72 4.81 -0.20
N ARG A 179 7.56 4.39 0.32
CA ARG A 179 6.81 3.19 -0.10
C ARG A 179 5.31 3.45 -0.14
N VAL A 180 4.63 2.87 -1.11
CA VAL A 180 3.16 2.92 -1.23
C VAL A 180 2.63 1.50 -1.37
N VAL A 181 1.62 1.16 -0.56
CA VAL A 181 0.91 -0.12 -0.61
C VAL A 181 -0.57 0.12 -0.89
N LEU A 182 -1.10 -0.50 -1.96
CA LEU A 182 -2.49 -0.31 -2.38
C LEU A 182 -3.25 -1.64 -2.29
N ASP A 183 -4.24 -1.74 -1.40
CA ASP A 183 -5.20 -2.85 -1.31
C ASP A 183 -6.62 -2.30 -1.57
N MET A 184 -6.92 -2.07 -2.84
CA MET A 184 -8.18 -1.47 -3.25
C MET A 184 -8.66 -1.99 -4.60
N LEU A 185 -9.93 -1.72 -4.93
CA LEU A 185 -10.54 -2.24 -6.16
C LEU A 185 -9.94 -1.63 -7.44
N ALA A 186 -9.54 -0.35 -7.39
CA ALA A 186 -9.11 0.42 -8.55
C ALA A 186 -7.81 1.22 -8.31
N PRO A 187 -6.67 0.54 -8.04
CA PRO A 187 -5.41 1.20 -7.73
C PRO A 187 -4.85 2.05 -8.90
N TRP A 188 -5.31 1.83 -10.13
CA TRP A 188 -4.97 2.67 -11.29
C TRP A 188 -5.51 4.11 -11.18
N GLU A 189 -6.57 4.35 -10.41
CA GLU A 189 -7.18 5.68 -10.26
C GLU A 189 -6.32 6.63 -9.42
N VAL A 190 -5.46 6.08 -8.56
CA VAL A 190 -4.63 6.85 -7.63
C VAL A 190 -3.16 6.94 -8.04
N MET A 191 -2.78 6.25 -9.13
CA MET A 191 -1.37 6.04 -9.48
C MET A 191 -0.63 7.33 -9.83
N ASP A 192 -1.32 8.33 -10.42
CA ASP A 192 -0.73 9.64 -10.68
C ASP A 192 -0.35 10.38 -9.38
N ALA A 193 -1.25 10.39 -8.37
CA ALA A 193 -0.97 10.98 -7.05
C ALA A 193 0.15 10.23 -6.31
N VAL A 194 0.18 8.90 -6.46
CA VAL A 194 1.24 8.03 -5.94
C VAL A 194 2.60 8.35 -6.58
N ALA A 195 2.63 8.56 -7.90
CA ALA A 195 3.86 8.90 -8.62
C ALA A 195 4.44 10.27 -8.19
N ASP A 196 3.58 11.22 -7.85
CA ASP A 196 3.97 12.53 -7.34
C ASP A 196 4.53 12.46 -5.92
N ALA A 197 3.88 11.68 -5.04
CA ALA A 197 4.28 11.56 -3.64
C ALA A 197 5.56 10.73 -3.42
N LEU A 198 5.79 9.70 -4.25
CA LEU A 198 6.93 8.81 -4.12
C LEU A 198 8.27 9.49 -4.43
N THR A 199 9.26 9.26 -3.57
CA THR A 199 10.66 9.59 -3.83
C THR A 199 11.17 8.83 -5.07
N PRO A 200 12.09 9.40 -5.88
CA PRO A 200 12.76 8.65 -6.93
C PRO A 200 13.38 7.36 -6.39
N GLY A 201 13.09 6.23 -7.04
CA GLY A 201 13.51 4.89 -6.61
C GLY A 201 12.61 4.26 -5.54
N GLY A 202 11.62 4.98 -5.01
CA GLY A 202 10.59 4.47 -4.10
C GLY A 202 9.73 3.39 -4.74
N VAL A 203 9.06 2.58 -3.93
CA VAL A 203 8.33 1.39 -4.39
C VAL A 203 6.83 1.60 -4.25
N VAL A 204 6.07 1.29 -5.29
CA VAL A 204 4.63 1.02 -5.20
C VAL A 204 4.40 -0.47 -5.31
N ILE A 205 3.54 -1.02 -4.45
CA ILE A 205 3.05 -2.40 -4.53
C ILE A 205 1.52 -2.40 -4.42
N CYS A 206 0.87 -3.10 -5.34
CA CYS A 206 -0.58 -3.28 -5.34
C CYS A 206 -0.91 -4.74 -5.02
N TYR A 207 -1.89 -4.93 -4.13
CA TYR A 207 -2.53 -6.21 -3.87
C TYR A 207 -3.87 -6.24 -4.61
N VAL A 208 -4.03 -7.19 -5.55
CA VAL A 208 -5.23 -7.28 -6.38
C VAL A 208 -5.75 -8.71 -6.47
N ALA A 209 -7.07 -8.89 -6.39
CA ALA A 209 -7.66 -10.23 -6.30
C ALA A 209 -7.77 -10.94 -7.66
N THR A 210 -8.00 -10.19 -8.75
CA THR A 210 -8.29 -10.78 -10.07
C THR A 210 -7.17 -10.56 -11.08
N ALA A 211 -7.06 -11.48 -12.04
CA ALA A 211 -6.13 -11.33 -13.17
C ALA A 211 -6.46 -10.12 -14.06
N THR A 212 -7.73 -9.71 -14.13
CA THR A 212 -8.16 -8.50 -14.86
C THR A 212 -7.68 -7.23 -14.18
N GLN A 213 -7.75 -7.15 -12.84
CA GLN A 213 -7.15 -6.07 -12.09
C GLN A 213 -5.63 -6.06 -12.28
N LEU A 214 -4.98 -7.22 -12.17
CA LEU A 214 -3.54 -7.37 -12.39
C LEU A 214 -3.10 -6.83 -13.75
N SER A 215 -3.79 -7.25 -14.81
CA SER A 215 -3.52 -6.78 -16.18
C SER A 215 -3.70 -5.27 -16.29
N ARG A 216 -4.81 -4.73 -15.78
CA ARG A 216 -5.10 -3.29 -15.86
C ARG A 216 -4.07 -2.45 -15.11
N VAL A 217 -3.64 -2.88 -13.93
CA VAL A 217 -2.58 -2.19 -13.17
C VAL A 217 -1.26 -2.21 -13.93
N ALA A 218 -0.89 -3.36 -14.50
CA ALA A 218 0.36 -3.49 -15.25
C ALA A 218 0.40 -2.52 -16.45
N GLU A 219 -0.65 -2.49 -17.26
CA GLU A 219 -0.71 -1.58 -18.41
C GLU A 219 -0.76 -0.11 -17.99
N TYR A 220 -1.49 0.21 -16.91
CA TYR A 220 -1.51 1.59 -16.41
C TYR A 220 -0.11 2.04 -15.95
N ILE A 221 0.59 1.21 -15.16
CA ILE A 221 1.95 1.50 -14.71
C ILE A 221 2.87 1.77 -15.92
N ARG A 222 2.81 0.94 -16.96
CA ARG A 222 3.59 1.14 -18.20
C ARG A 222 3.21 2.44 -18.92
N GLY A 223 1.90 2.70 -19.07
CA GLY A 223 1.37 3.86 -19.74
C GLY A 223 1.75 5.19 -19.08
N THR A 224 1.98 5.21 -17.77
CA THR A 224 2.42 6.43 -17.07
C THR A 224 3.84 6.86 -17.47
N GLY A 225 4.71 5.91 -17.84
CA GLY A 225 6.14 6.14 -18.01
C GLY A 225 6.87 6.63 -16.75
N ALA A 226 6.21 6.63 -15.58
CA ALA A 226 6.74 7.16 -14.33
C ALA A 226 7.44 6.09 -13.48
N PHE A 227 7.28 4.81 -13.84
CA PHE A 227 7.77 3.66 -13.09
C PHE A 227 8.58 2.71 -13.97
N THR A 228 9.34 1.82 -13.34
CA THR A 228 9.93 0.65 -14.00
C THR A 228 8.86 -0.29 -14.55
N ASP A 229 9.25 -1.23 -15.42
CA ASP A 229 8.34 -2.31 -15.83
C ASP A 229 7.85 -3.05 -14.56
N PRO A 230 6.53 -3.28 -14.43
CA PRO A 230 5.99 -3.89 -13.22
C PRO A 230 6.32 -5.37 -13.13
N GLU A 231 6.65 -5.82 -11.93
CA GLU A 231 6.89 -7.22 -11.59
C GLU A 231 5.68 -7.77 -10.85
N ALA A 232 5.12 -8.89 -11.33
CA ALA A 232 3.93 -9.52 -10.78
C ALA A 232 4.23 -10.94 -10.29
N ASN A 233 3.69 -11.30 -9.12
CA ASN A 233 3.79 -12.65 -8.56
C ASN A 233 2.58 -12.99 -7.68
N GLU A 234 2.45 -14.27 -7.33
CA GLU A 234 1.55 -14.77 -6.29
C GLU A 234 2.29 -15.79 -5.43
N THR A 235 1.82 -16.03 -4.21
CA THR A 235 2.44 -16.98 -3.29
C THR A 235 1.44 -18.02 -2.79
N MET A 236 1.77 -19.30 -2.93
CA MET A 236 1.00 -20.42 -2.40
C MET A 236 1.67 -20.99 -1.14
N VAL A 237 0.90 -21.17 -0.07
CA VAL A 237 1.36 -21.82 1.17
C VAL A 237 0.59 -23.10 1.38
N ARG A 238 1.30 -24.25 1.37
CA ARG A 238 0.72 -25.58 1.59
C ARG A 238 1.21 -26.16 2.90
N GLY A 239 0.29 -26.40 3.82
CA GLY A 239 0.57 -27.05 5.09
C GLY A 239 0.98 -28.51 4.92
N TRP A 240 1.65 -29.04 5.94
CA TRP A 240 2.10 -30.43 6.00
C TRP A 240 1.61 -31.05 7.30
N HIS A 241 1.04 -32.24 7.18
CA HIS A 241 0.83 -33.13 8.29
C HIS A 241 2.14 -33.86 8.56
N VAL A 242 2.66 -33.71 9.78
CA VAL A 242 3.95 -34.28 10.20
C VAL A 242 3.73 -35.01 11.53
N GLU A 243 3.20 -36.23 11.46
CA GLU A 243 2.91 -37.05 12.63
C GLU A 243 3.45 -38.47 12.44
N GLY A 244 4.49 -38.84 13.19
CA GLY A 244 5.13 -40.15 13.09
C GLY A 244 5.57 -40.48 11.65
N LEU A 245 5.02 -41.57 11.09
CA LEU A 245 5.28 -41.97 9.70
C LEU A 245 4.36 -41.26 8.67
N ALA A 246 3.32 -40.58 9.14
CA ALA A 246 2.40 -39.82 8.28
C ALA A 246 2.98 -38.43 8.02
N VAL A 247 3.94 -38.36 7.11
CA VAL A 247 4.53 -37.09 6.63
C VAL A 247 4.06 -36.84 5.21
N ARG A 248 3.13 -35.90 5.05
CA ARG A 248 2.54 -35.57 3.74
C ARG A 248 1.94 -34.16 3.75
N PRO A 249 1.69 -33.59 2.57
CA PRO A 249 0.90 -32.36 2.47
C PRO A 249 -0.50 -32.51 3.06
N ASP A 250 -1.05 -31.39 3.55
CA ASP A 250 -2.45 -31.31 3.92
C ASP A 250 -3.36 -31.50 2.69
N HIS A 251 -4.50 -32.13 2.92
CA HIS A 251 -5.47 -32.43 1.84
C HIS A 251 -6.19 -31.18 1.34
N ARG A 252 -6.21 -30.10 2.12
CA ARG A 252 -6.86 -28.83 1.78
C ARG A 252 -5.89 -27.69 2.00
N MET A 253 -5.94 -26.70 1.12
CA MET A 253 -5.20 -25.45 1.24
C MET A 253 -6.02 -24.30 0.69
N VAL A 254 -5.67 -23.08 1.09
CA VAL A 254 -6.14 -21.86 0.42
C VAL A 254 -5.36 -21.74 -0.88
N ALA A 255 -6.05 -21.87 -2.01
CA ALA A 255 -5.43 -21.88 -3.32
C ALA A 255 -5.07 -20.48 -3.84
N HIS A 256 -5.86 -19.47 -3.49
CA HIS A 256 -5.67 -18.09 -3.94
C HIS A 256 -6.10 -17.09 -2.88
N THR A 257 -5.44 -15.93 -2.87
CA THR A 257 -5.84 -14.77 -2.06
C THR A 257 -5.79 -13.51 -2.92
N GLY A 258 -4.63 -13.23 -3.51
CA GLY A 258 -4.42 -12.12 -4.43
C GLY A 258 -3.04 -12.19 -5.08
N PHE A 259 -2.88 -11.39 -6.13
CA PHE A 259 -1.61 -11.13 -6.79
C PHE A 259 -0.94 -9.91 -6.16
N LEU A 260 0.39 -9.92 -6.16
CA LEU A 260 1.21 -8.75 -5.88
C LEU A 260 1.79 -8.25 -7.19
N ILE A 261 1.69 -6.95 -7.42
CA ILE A 261 2.35 -6.26 -8.53
C ILE A 261 3.07 -5.04 -8.02
N SER A 262 4.37 -4.93 -8.30
CA SER A 262 5.21 -3.85 -7.80
C SER A 262 6.00 -3.18 -8.91
N ALA A 263 6.28 -1.90 -8.73
CA ALA A 263 7.17 -1.13 -9.60
C ALA A 263 7.92 -0.07 -8.80
N ARG A 264 9.05 0.39 -9.34
CA ARG A 264 9.86 1.46 -8.72
C ARG A 264 9.67 2.77 -9.46
N ARG A 265 9.57 3.86 -8.70
CA ARG A 265 9.45 5.22 -9.23
C ARG A 265 10.73 5.61 -9.96
N LEU A 266 10.62 6.05 -11.21
CA LEU A 266 11.75 6.63 -11.96
C LEU A 266 12.06 8.05 -11.47
N ALA A 267 13.24 8.57 -11.76
CA ALA A 267 13.51 9.98 -11.51
C ALA A 267 12.74 10.87 -12.50
N PRO A 268 12.41 12.13 -12.14
CA PRO A 268 11.72 13.05 -13.04
C PRO A 268 12.45 13.20 -14.38
N GLY A 269 11.72 13.03 -15.49
CA GLY A 269 12.26 13.16 -16.85
C GLY A 269 13.12 11.99 -17.35
N VAL A 270 13.30 10.93 -16.55
CA VAL A 270 14.05 9.74 -16.96
C VAL A 270 13.15 8.80 -17.76
N VAL A 271 13.63 8.41 -18.94
CA VAL A 271 13.07 7.31 -19.73
C VAL A 271 13.90 6.06 -19.43
N PRO A 272 13.27 4.92 -19.07
CA PRO A 272 14.00 3.69 -18.80
C PRO A 272 14.67 3.18 -20.08
N PRO A 273 15.83 2.49 -19.98
CA PRO A 273 16.48 1.90 -21.15
C PRO A 273 15.57 0.87 -21.82
N GLU A 274 15.58 0.83 -23.15
CA GLU A 274 14.87 -0.21 -23.90
C GLU A 274 15.49 -1.59 -23.59
N VAL A 275 14.75 -2.40 -22.84
CA VAL A 275 15.11 -3.81 -22.67
C VAL A 275 14.77 -4.53 -23.97
N LYS A 276 15.79 -4.88 -24.76
CA LYS A 276 15.64 -5.73 -25.95
C LYS A 276 15.10 -7.11 -25.54
N ARG A 277 13.79 -7.26 -25.45
CA ARG A 277 13.14 -8.58 -25.36
C ARG A 277 13.33 -9.27 -26.72
N ARG A 278 13.70 -10.56 -26.72
CA ARG A 278 13.54 -11.39 -27.94
C ARG A 278 12.11 -11.17 -28.41
N ALA A 279 11.93 -10.72 -29.65
CA ALA A 279 10.63 -10.39 -30.18
C ALA A 279 9.69 -11.60 -30.05
N SER A 280 8.89 -11.65 -28.99
CA SER A 280 7.58 -12.27 -29.09
C SER A 280 6.82 -11.35 -30.03
N LYS A 281 6.35 -11.88 -31.16
CA LYS A 281 5.46 -11.15 -32.07
C LYS A 281 4.45 -10.38 -31.21
N ARG A 282 4.34 -9.06 -31.35
CA ARG A 282 3.16 -8.34 -30.84
C ARG A 282 1.96 -9.02 -31.50
N SER A 283 1.24 -9.84 -30.75
CA SER A 283 0.14 -10.65 -31.29
C SER A 283 -1.23 -10.04 -31.01
N PHE A 284 -1.27 -8.78 -30.58
CA PHE A 284 -2.50 -8.10 -30.18
C PHE A 284 -2.48 -6.67 -30.69
N SER A 285 -3.62 -6.24 -31.23
CA SER A 285 -3.92 -4.90 -31.71
C SER A 285 -4.35 -3.98 -30.56
N ASP A 286 -4.40 -2.67 -30.82
CA ASP A 286 -4.91 -1.69 -29.84
C ASP A 286 -6.39 -1.96 -29.50
N GLU A 287 -7.15 -2.52 -30.45
CA GLU A 287 -8.53 -3.00 -30.26
C GLU A 287 -8.59 -4.20 -29.30
N ASP A 288 -7.63 -5.14 -29.39
CA ASP A 288 -7.53 -6.27 -28.46
C ASP A 288 -7.22 -5.80 -27.02
N LEU A 289 -6.40 -4.75 -26.88
CA LEU A 289 -6.09 -4.12 -25.59
C LEU A 289 -7.31 -3.39 -25.00
N GLU A 290 -8.10 -2.72 -25.83
CA GLU A 290 -9.32 -2.03 -25.39
C GLU A 290 -10.41 -3.01 -24.95
N ILE A 291 -10.54 -4.16 -25.63
CA ILE A 291 -11.46 -5.25 -25.25
C ILE A 291 -11.08 -5.87 -23.90
N TRP A 292 -9.79 -6.12 -23.67
CA TRP A 292 -9.30 -6.74 -22.44
C TRP A 292 -9.15 -5.77 -21.26
N THR A 293 -8.86 -4.51 -21.55
CA THR A 293 -8.67 -3.44 -20.56
C THR A 293 -9.38 -2.16 -21.00
N PRO A 294 -10.71 -2.08 -20.82
CA PRO A 294 -11.48 -0.90 -21.23
C PRO A 294 -10.92 0.38 -20.58
N GLY A 295 -10.51 1.33 -21.42
CA GLY A 295 -9.90 2.60 -21.01
C GLY A 295 -8.39 2.59 -20.72
N ALA A 296 -7.66 1.50 -20.97
CA ALA A 296 -6.18 1.50 -20.95
C ALA A 296 -5.58 2.10 -22.23
N VAL A 297 -6.26 1.91 -23.37
CA VAL A 297 -6.00 2.64 -24.62
C VAL A 297 -7.06 3.74 -24.76
N GLY A 298 -7.13 4.61 -23.77
CA GLY A 298 -7.75 5.91 -23.98
C GLY A 298 -6.63 6.87 -24.35
N ASP A 299 -6.55 7.27 -25.61
CA ASP A 299 -5.98 8.59 -25.91
C ASP A 299 -6.67 9.55 -24.95
N ARG A 300 -5.93 10.03 -23.94
CA ARG A 300 -6.44 10.93 -22.93
C ARG A 300 -6.97 12.15 -23.68
N GLU A 301 -8.30 12.28 -23.81
CA GLU A 301 -8.88 13.58 -24.11
C GLU A 301 -8.38 14.52 -23.03
N ILE A 302 -7.49 15.41 -23.43
CA ILE A 302 -6.82 16.34 -22.54
C ILE A 302 -7.94 17.19 -21.93
N THR A 303 -8.23 16.97 -20.66
CA THR A 303 -9.19 17.80 -19.92
C THR A 303 -8.82 19.26 -20.12
N ASP A 304 -9.80 20.14 -20.37
CA ASP A 304 -9.59 21.57 -20.64
C ASP A 304 -8.61 22.24 -19.68
N LYS A 305 -8.60 21.81 -18.41
CA LYS A 305 -7.68 22.27 -17.36
C LYS A 305 -6.22 21.89 -17.64
N ASN A 306 -5.98 20.66 -18.09
CA ASN A 306 -4.66 20.15 -18.47
C ASN A 306 -4.18 20.75 -19.79
N LEU A 307 -5.09 21.01 -20.74
CA LEU A 307 -4.77 21.71 -22.00
C LEU A 307 -4.35 23.14 -21.70
N ARG A 308 -5.10 23.87 -20.86
CA ARG A 308 -4.75 25.22 -20.40
C ARG A 308 -3.41 25.26 -19.67
N LYS A 309 -3.11 24.26 -18.83
CA LYS A 309 -1.81 24.14 -18.13
C LYS A 309 -0.66 23.96 -19.13
N ARG A 310 -0.80 23.04 -20.08
CA ARG A 310 0.21 22.79 -21.13
C ARG A 310 0.39 23.96 -22.08
N VAL A 311 -0.69 24.67 -22.46
CA VAL A 311 -0.61 25.90 -23.25
C VAL A 311 0.14 26.99 -22.47
N ARG A 312 -0.11 27.14 -21.17
CA ARG A 312 0.60 28.11 -20.33
C ARG A 312 2.08 27.78 -20.19
N GLU A 313 2.42 26.51 -20.02
CA GLU A 313 3.82 26.04 -19.96
C GLU A 313 4.54 26.19 -21.30
N ALA A 314 3.87 25.89 -22.43
CA ALA A 314 4.39 26.11 -23.77
C ALA A 314 4.59 27.60 -24.08
N GLN A 315 3.68 28.47 -23.66
CA GLN A 315 3.83 29.93 -23.78
C GLN A 315 5.00 30.43 -22.94
N LYS A 316 5.17 29.95 -21.71
CA LYS A 316 6.30 30.30 -20.83
C LYS A 316 7.64 29.83 -21.40
N ALA A 317 7.67 28.64 -22.00
CA ALA A 317 8.84 28.10 -22.70
C ALA A 317 9.16 28.91 -23.97
N ALA A 318 8.14 29.32 -24.73
CA ALA A 318 8.31 30.18 -25.91
C ALA A 318 8.75 31.60 -25.53
N GLU A 319 8.32 32.13 -24.39
CA GLU A 319 8.75 33.42 -23.84
C GLU A 319 10.20 33.37 -23.34
N GLY A 320 10.58 32.26 -22.70
CA GLY A 320 11.96 31.95 -22.33
C GLY A 320 12.87 31.81 -23.56
N ALA A 321 12.39 31.13 -24.61
CA ALA A 321 13.11 31.00 -25.87
C ALA A 321 13.25 32.34 -26.60
N ARG A 322 12.22 33.20 -26.59
CA ARG A 322 12.29 34.57 -27.14
C ARG A 322 13.25 35.48 -26.38
N ARG A 323 13.34 35.33 -25.05
CA ARG A 323 14.36 36.01 -24.24
C ARG A 323 15.77 35.49 -24.51
N ALA A 324 15.92 34.19 -24.75
CA ALA A 324 17.20 33.57 -25.11
C ALA A 324 17.65 33.90 -26.54
N ALA A 325 16.72 34.16 -27.47
CA ALA A 325 16.98 34.46 -28.86
C ALA A 325 17.32 35.94 -29.16
N GLY A 326 17.35 36.82 -28.15
CA GLY A 326 17.86 38.19 -28.29
C GLY A 326 17.05 39.08 -29.23
N ALA A 327 15.89 39.55 -28.79
CA ALA A 327 15.24 40.71 -29.42
C ALA A 327 15.88 42.00 -28.87
N ALA A 328 16.78 42.61 -29.66
CA ALA A 328 17.04 44.04 -29.55
C ALA A 328 15.80 44.82 -30.04
N PRO A 329 15.48 45.98 -29.45
CA PRO A 329 14.28 46.72 -29.84
C PRO A 329 14.44 47.32 -31.23
N GLU A 330 13.37 47.30 -32.03
CA GLU A 330 13.30 48.01 -33.30
C GLU A 330 13.56 49.51 -33.05
N SER A 331 14.70 50.01 -33.52
CA SER A 331 14.96 51.43 -33.64
C SER A 331 14.21 51.96 -34.87
N SER A 332 13.19 52.78 -34.63
CA SER A 332 12.68 53.73 -35.62
C SER A 332 13.84 54.64 -36.07
N GLY A 333 14.32 54.44 -37.30
CA GLY A 333 15.39 55.22 -37.92
C GLY A 333 14.93 55.84 -39.24
N GLU A 334 14.93 57.16 -39.24
CA GLU A 334 14.61 58.08 -40.32
C GLU A 334 15.25 57.71 -41.67
N ALA A 335 14.45 57.77 -42.73
CA ALA A 335 14.94 57.79 -44.10
C ALA A 335 15.37 59.22 -44.47
N SER A 336 16.69 59.47 -44.44
CA SER A 336 17.30 60.62 -45.11
C SER A 336 17.52 60.30 -46.60
N ALA A 337 16.76 60.96 -47.47
CA ALA A 337 17.00 60.97 -48.90
C ALA A 337 17.44 62.38 -49.35
N SER A 338 18.71 62.50 -49.77
CA SER A 338 19.26 63.58 -50.60
C SER A 338 20.35 62.94 -51.45
N SER A 339 20.52 63.17 -52.76
CA SER A 339 20.06 64.25 -53.63
C SER A 339 20.46 63.96 -55.09
N GLY A 340 19.68 64.52 -56.02
CA GLY A 340 20.15 65.10 -57.30
C GLY A 340 20.01 64.20 -58.54
N ALA A 341 19.74 64.70 -59.75
CA ALA A 341 19.38 66.03 -60.26
C ALA A 341 19.04 65.89 -61.77
N GLY A 342 18.31 66.86 -62.34
CA GLY A 342 18.12 67.08 -63.79
C GLY A 342 16.65 66.97 -64.22
N ASP A 343 15.84 68.01 -64.44
CA ASP A 343 15.89 69.22 -65.29
C ASP A 343 15.02 69.07 -66.57
N ASP A 344 14.47 70.20 -67.01
CA ASP A 344 13.57 70.52 -68.14
C ASP A 344 12.05 70.39 -67.86
N GLY A 345 11.18 71.40 -68.03
CA GLY A 345 11.32 72.71 -68.66
C GLY A 345 10.10 72.98 -69.57
N ALA A 346 9.29 73.99 -69.22
CA ALA A 346 8.13 74.57 -69.93
C ALA A 346 6.80 73.79 -69.93
#